data_AF-A0A844M882-F1
#
_entry.id   AF-A0A844M882-F1
#
_cell.length_a   1.000
_cell.length_b   1.000
_cell.length_c   1.000
_cell.angle_alpha   90.00
_cell.angle_beta   90.00
_cell.angle_gamma   90.00
#
_symmetry.space_group_name_H-M   'P 1'
#
loop_
_entity.id
_entity.type
_entity.pdbx_description
1 polymer ?
#
loop_
_entity_poly.entity_id
_entity_poly.type
_entity_poly.pdbx_seq_one_letter_code
_entity_poly.pdbx_strand_id
1 'polypeptide(L)'
;MSVNLFNANFYRAANPDLGNFDNNQLLSHFQNYGLNEGRRFSSLVDLNFYRASNSDVANFNNYQAYEHLQNNGVREGRKFSPFFDFNFYRANNGDLGSFNNEQLFEHLQNYGTWEGRKFSPFFDFNFYRSNNGDLANLNNVQLFEHLQNYGLGEGRQFSSFVNLNFYRSTNTDLSSFNNNQALQHLVNYGLEEGRRFSSFVDLNVYRAVNADLFALGFNNSQLLEHLETYGVAEGRRVSISFDSNYYRNAHADLIAAGFSNTQSFEHFQKYGLQEGRASSESFNVSYYLANNSDLKALNLSNQQAQQHFEIFGFLENRIAAPPDTLSPSANRDDNALSNAFNIGFLNGSRNFSNQFIGSSDRNDYYRFTLTQTSYFNLSLTDLNDSADIEVIFDANGNGVYDSNELLYDGYGSSNQQGSINATLGAGTYFIRIFSADSNTNTNYTLGVSATAAPRTTPKDPGNTFGTAVDVGLLNTKLSFTDFVGSADRNDYYRFSLDQTSNFNLSLSGLSSYADVELIFDSNGNGIYDTNEKWYQSDGNPWRNGAINSTLGHGTYFIRVYTADLLDNTNYTLELANG
;
A
#
# COMPACT_ATOMS: atom_id res chain seq x y z
N MET A 1 -24.78 -20.63 18.06
CA MET A 1 -24.43 -22.04 18.37
C MET A 1 -22.91 -22.15 18.31
N SER A 2 -22.29 -23.06 19.07
CA SER A 2 -20.84 -23.27 19.02
C SER A 2 -20.42 -23.84 17.66
N VAL A 3 -19.40 -23.28 17.04
CA VAL A 3 -18.92 -23.72 15.72
C VAL A 3 -17.99 -24.93 15.86
N ASN A 4 -18.13 -25.96 15.02
CA ASN A 4 -17.19 -27.08 15.06
C ASN A 4 -15.88 -26.75 14.33
N LEU A 5 -14.81 -26.48 15.09
CA LEU A 5 -13.47 -26.19 14.55
C LEU A 5 -12.66 -27.45 14.23
N PHE A 6 -13.08 -28.63 14.71
CA PHE A 6 -12.33 -29.87 14.59
C PHE A 6 -12.62 -30.60 13.28
N ASN A 7 -11.56 -30.88 12.51
CA ASN A 7 -11.63 -31.68 11.30
C ASN A 7 -10.95 -33.04 11.51
N ALA A 8 -11.75 -34.10 11.67
CA ALA A 8 -11.25 -35.45 11.95
C ALA A 8 -10.36 -36.01 10.83
N ASN A 9 -10.65 -35.70 9.56
CA ASN A 9 -9.86 -36.18 8.43
C ASN A 9 -8.48 -35.52 8.41
N PHE A 10 -8.44 -34.20 8.60
CA PHE A 10 -7.20 -33.46 8.71
C PHE A 10 -6.39 -33.91 9.94
N TYR A 11 -7.03 -34.03 11.11
CA TYR A 11 -6.37 -34.45 12.35
C TYR A 11 -5.73 -35.84 12.18
N ARG A 12 -6.42 -36.79 11.54
CA ARG A 12 -5.85 -38.11 11.23
C ARG A 12 -4.65 -38.02 10.29
N ALA A 13 -4.74 -37.21 9.24
CA ALA A 13 -3.66 -37.06 8.25
C ALA A 13 -2.42 -36.40 8.85
N ALA A 14 -2.60 -35.39 9.71
CA ALA A 14 -1.53 -34.67 10.38
C ALA A 14 -0.89 -35.48 11.53
N ASN A 15 -1.55 -36.55 12.01
CA ASN A 15 -1.12 -37.35 13.15
C ASN A 15 -1.12 -38.85 12.79
N PRO A 16 -0.10 -39.33 12.04
CA PRO A 16 -0.08 -40.70 11.52
C PRO A 16 -0.15 -41.80 12.59
N ASP A 17 0.29 -41.50 13.83
CA ASP A 17 0.18 -42.38 14.99
C ASP A 17 -1.26 -42.73 15.36
N LEU A 18 -2.24 -41.91 14.92
CA LEU A 18 -3.67 -42.09 15.17
C LEU A 18 -4.41 -42.69 13.97
N GLY A 19 -3.71 -43.18 12.95
CA GLY A 19 -4.30 -43.60 11.67
C GLY A 19 -5.42 -44.65 11.78
N ASN A 20 -5.41 -45.47 12.83
CA ASN A 20 -6.41 -46.51 13.09
C ASN A 20 -7.64 -46.04 13.88
N PHE A 21 -7.69 -44.78 14.32
CA PHE A 21 -8.78 -44.27 15.14
C PHE A 21 -9.98 -43.85 14.28
N ASP A 22 -11.19 -44.17 14.76
CA ASP A 22 -12.43 -43.63 14.20
C ASP A 22 -12.63 -42.15 14.57
N ASN A 23 -13.64 -41.49 14.00
CA ASN A 23 -13.86 -40.05 14.22
C ASN A 23 -14.16 -39.69 15.69
N ASN A 24 -14.83 -40.57 16.44
CA ASN A 24 -15.15 -40.33 17.86
C ASN A 24 -13.91 -40.50 18.73
N GLN A 25 -13.09 -41.50 18.43
CA GLN A 25 -11.79 -41.73 19.07
C GLN A 25 -10.84 -40.56 18.79
N LEU A 26 -10.80 -40.05 17.56
CA LEU A 26 -9.99 -38.88 17.20
C LEU A 26 -10.44 -37.61 17.94
N LEU A 27 -11.75 -37.35 17.99
CA LEU A 27 -12.28 -36.21 18.75
C LEU A 27 -11.95 -36.34 20.24
N SER A 28 -12.14 -37.53 20.81
CA SER A 28 -11.79 -37.80 22.21
C SER A 28 -10.29 -37.63 22.47
N HIS A 29 -9.43 -38.09 21.56
CA HIS A 29 -7.99 -37.91 21.67
C HIS A 29 -7.59 -36.43 21.56
N PHE A 30 -8.18 -35.69 20.62
CA PHE A 30 -7.95 -34.27 20.44
C PHE A 30 -8.29 -33.46 21.70
N GLN A 31 -9.47 -33.70 22.28
CA GLN A 31 -9.94 -32.98 23.47
C GLN A 31 -9.09 -33.30 24.72
N ASN A 32 -8.70 -34.57 24.90
CA ASN A 32 -7.99 -35.00 26.10
C ASN A 32 -6.46 -34.77 26.03
N TYR A 33 -5.86 -34.83 24.83
CA TYR A 33 -4.41 -34.80 24.64
C TYR A 33 -4.00 -33.81 23.55
N GLY A 34 -4.63 -33.87 22.38
CA GLY A 34 -4.21 -33.13 21.19
C GLY A 34 -4.12 -31.62 21.37
N LEU A 35 -5.07 -31.00 22.07
CA LEU A 35 -5.03 -29.58 22.40
C LEU A 35 -3.80 -29.24 23.26
N ASN A 36 -3.53 -30.00 24.31
CA ASN A 36 -2.37 -29.76 25.18
C ASN A 36 -1.04 -30.04 24.49
N GLU A 37 -1.00 -31.04 23.60
CA GLU A 37 0.17 -31.37 22.78
C GLU A 37 0.38 -30.39 21.61
N GLY A 38 -0.57 -29.48 21.35
CA GLY A 38 -0.50 -28.54 20.23
C GLY A 38 -0.63 -29.19 18.86
N ARG A 39 -1.28 -30.37 18.78
CA ARG A 39 -1.48 -31.09 17.52
C ARG A 39 -2.40 -30.30 16.59
N ARG A 40 -2.04 -30.22 15.30
CA ARG A 40 -2.86 -29.55 14.29
C ARG A 40 -4.14 -30.33 14.05
N PHE A 41 -5.29 -29.64 14.12
CA PHE A 41 -6.63 -30.25 14.08
C PHE A 41 -7.56 -29.69 13.00
N SER A 42 -7.11 -28.65 12.33
CA SER A 42 -7.79 -28.02 11.21
C SER A 42 -6.75 -27.42 10.27
N SER A 43 -7.04 -27.43 8.97
CA SER A 43 -6.27 -26.67 7.98
C SER A 43 -6.63 -25.18 8.00
N LEU A 44 -7.78 -24.82 8.56
CA LEU A 44 -8.31 -23.45 8.58
C LEU A 44 -8.02 -22.69 9.88
N VAL A 45 -7.62 -23.38 10.96
CA VAL A 45 -7.47 -22.77 12.29
C VAL A 45 -6.04 -22.92 12.80
N ASP A 46 -5.44 -21.80 13.21
CA ASP A 46 -4.17 -21.73 13.90
C ASP A 46 -4.35 -21.02 15.24
N LEU A 47 -4.27 -21.77 16.35
CA LEU A 47 -4.42 -21.21 17.69
C LEU A 47 -3.25 -20.31 18.12
N ASN A 48 -2.04 -20.52 17.58
CA ASN A 48 -0.92 -19.62 17.84
C ASN A 48 -1.16 -18.28 17.16
N PHE A 49 -1.58 -18.30 15.90
CA PHE A 49 -1.95 -17.10 15.17
C PHE A 49 -3.13 -16.39 15.86
N TYR A 50 -4.17 -17.14 16.27
CA TYR A 50 -5.31 -16.58 16.99
C TYR A 50 -4.88 -15.78 18.23
N ARG A 51 -3.99 -16.33 19.07
CA ARG A 51 -3.45 -15.60 20.24
C ARG A 51 -2.60 -14.39 19.86
N ALA A 52 -1.79 -14.53 18.81
CA ALA A 52 -0.91 -13.44 18.38
C ALA A 52 -1.65 -12.28 17.71
N SER A 53 -2.82 -12.54 17.11
CA SER A 53 -3.64 -11.53 16.42
C SER A 53 -4.69 -10.90 17.33
N ASN A 54 -4.89 -11.40 18.55
CA ASN A 54 -5.95 -10.96 19.47
C ASN A 54 -5.38 -10.81 20.89
N SER A 55 -5.12 -9.56 21.30
CA SER A 55 -4.36 -9.24 22.52
C SER A 55 -5.02 -9.71 23.82
N ASP A 56 -6.35 -9.66 23.91
CA ASP A 56 -7.14 -10.08 25.07
C ASP A 56 -7.07 -11.59 25.35
N VAL A 57 -6.76 -12.40 24.33
CA VAL A 57 -6.60 -13.86 24.46
C VAL A 57 -5.15 -14.31 24.35
N ALA A 58 -4.18 -13.40 24.29
CA ALA A 58 -2.77 -13.71 24.05
C ALA A 58 -2.19 -14.70 25.07
N ASN A 59 -2.66 -14.64 26.33
CA ASN A 59 -2.20 -15.48 27.43
C ASN A 59 -2.99 -16.79 27.60
N PHE A 60 -3.96 -17.07 26.73
CA PHE A 60 -4.75 -18.30 26.81
C PHE A 60 -3.89 -19.53 26.50
N ASN A 61 -4.12 -20.62 27.23
CA ASN A 61 -3.61 -21.92 26.80
C ASN A 61 -4.43 -22.44 25.59
N ASN A 62 -4.02 -23.57 25.01
CA ASN A 62 -4.69 -24.11 23.82
C ASN A 62 -6.17 -24.45 24.05
N TYR A 63 -6.54 -24.94 25.24
CA TYR A 63 -7.93 -25.24 25.56
C TYR A 63 -8.77 -23.97 25.63
N GLN A 64 -8.31 -22.96 26.36
CA GLN A 64 -8.98 -21.66 26.48
C GLN A 64 -9.11 -20.96 25.12
N ALA A 65 -8.05 -20.96 24.31
CA ALA A 65 -8.06 -20.37 22.97
C ALA A 65 -9.06 -21.09 22.05
N TYR A 66 -9.08 -22.43 22.07
CA TYR A 66 -10.02 -23.24 21.30
C TYR A 66 -11.48 -22.97 21.72
N GLU A 67 -11.79 -23.03 23.02
CA GLU A 67 -13.15 -22.79 23.51
C GLU A 67 -13.62 -21.36 23.20
N HIS A 68 -12.74 -20.37 23.39
CA HIS A 68 -13.10 -18.99 23.11
C HIS A 68 -13.36 -18.77 21.62
N LEU A 69 -12.50 -19.30 20.73
CA LEU A 69 -12.69 -19.20 19.29
C LEU A 69 -13.99 -19.87 18.84
N GLN A 70 -14.28 -21.07 19.35
CA GLN A 70 -15.47 -21.85 19.00
C GLN A 70 -16.79 -21.18 19.45
N ASN A 71 -16.79 -20.55 20.63
CA ASN A 71 -18.02 -20.00 21.23
C ASN A 71 -18.24 -18.51 20.91
N ASN A 72 -17.16 -17.78 20.62
CA ASN A 72 -17.18 -16.32 20.45
C ASN A 72 -16.37 -15.86 19.24
N GLY A 73 -15.11 -16.29 19.12
CA GLY A 73 -14.18 -15.71 18.15
C GLY A 73 -14.62 -15.80 16.69
N VAL A 74 -15.23 -16.91 16.27
CA VAL A 74 -15.80 -17.04 14.92
C VAL A 74 -16.94 -16.04 14.73
N ARG A 75 -17.89 -15.97 15.66
CA ARG A 75 -19.02 -15.03 15.62
C ARG A 75 -18.54 -13.58 15.53
N GLU A 76 -17.54 -13.24 16.34
CA GLU A 76 -16.92 -11.92 16.41
C GLU A 76 -16.08 -11.57 15.18
N GLY A 77 -15.82 -12.52 14.27
CA GLY A 77 -15.02 -12.28 13.07
C GLY A 77 -13.53 -12.14 13.36
N ARG A 78 -13.04 -12.71 14.46
CA ARG A 78 -11.63 -12.58 14.87
C ARG A 78 -10.68 -13.30 13.91
N LYS A 79 -9.48 -12.75 13.76
CA LYS A 79 -8.39 -13.36 12.97
C LYS A 79 -7.86 -14.61 13.67
N PHE A 80 -8.05 -15.79 13.06
CA PHE A 80 -7.55 -17.09 13.58
C PHE A 80 -6.74 -17.89 12.54
N SER A 81 -6.54 -17.33 11.35
CA SER A 81 -5.70 -17.88 10.31
C SER A 81 -5.13 -16.75 9.45
N PRO A 82 -3.87 -16.85 9.00
CA PRO A 82 -3.30 -15.88 8.07
C PRO A 82 -3.93 -15.93 6.67
N PHE A 83 -4.71 -16.98 6.38
CA PHE A 83 -5.33 -17.19 5.07
C PHE A 83 -6.85 -17.14 5.13
N PHE A 84 -7.46 -16.52 6.12
CA PHE A 84 -8.91 -16.41 6.10
C PHE A 84 -9.38 -15.06 6.60
N ASP A 85 -10.16 -14.40 5.76
CA ASP A 85 -10.83 -13.15 6.07
C ASP A 85 -12.33 -13.29 5.75
N PHE A 86 -13.18 -13.10 6.77
CA PHE A 86 -14.64 -13.22 6.62
C PHE A 86 -15.22 -12.18 5.66
N ASN A 87 -14.73 -10.95 5.70
CA ASN A 87 -15.24 -9.86 4.88
C ASN A 87 -14.85 -10.08 3.43
N PHE A 88 -13.60 -10.44 3.17
CA PHE A 88 -13.14 -10.83 1.85
C PHE A 88 -13.92 -12.03 1.31
N TYR A 89 -14.11 -13.07 2.13
CA TYR A 89 -14.84 -14.28 1.71
C TYR A 89 -16.29 -13.97 1.34
N ARG A 90 -16.97 -13.13 2.13
CA ARG A 90 -18.34 -12.69 1.86
C ARG A 90 -18.41 -11.83 0.59
N ALA A 91 -17.49 -10.88 0.43
CA ALA A 91 -17.49 -9.94 -0.69
C ALA A 91 -17.16 -10.60 -2.03
N ASN A 92 -16.29 -11.61 -2.03
CA ASN A 92 -15.83 -12.30 -3.24
C ASN A 92 -16.70 -13.51 -3.65
N ASN A 93 -17.75 -13.82 -2.90
CA ASN A 93 -18.65 -14.93 -3.17
C ASN A 93 -20.09 -14.46 -2.98
N GLY A 94 -20.68 -13.91 -4.04
CA GLY A 94 -21.96 -13.20 -3.98
C GLY A 94 -23.13 -14.02 -3.41
N ASP A 95 -23.09 -15.34 -3.55
CA ASP A 95 -24.07 -16.27 -2.96
C ASP A 95 -24.02 -16.31 -1.42
N LEU A 96 -22.92 -15.87 -0.81
CA LEU A 96 -22.69 -15.88 0.63
C LEU A 96 -22.98 -14.52 1.29
N GLY A 97 -23.46 -13.51 0.55
CA GLY A 97 -23.61 -12.14 1.04
C GLY A 97 -24.50 -11.99 2.29
N SER A 98 -25.45 -12.90 2.50
CA SER A 98 -26.35 -12.91 3.66
C SER A 98 -25.86 -13.77 4.84
N PHE A 99 -24.74 -14.47 4.69
CA PHE A 99 -24.23 -15.40 5.70
C PHE A 99 -23.56 -14.63 6.84
N ASN A 100 -23.86 -15.01 8.07
CA ASN A 100 -23.09 -14.59 9.24
C ASN A 100 -21.74 -15.33 9.32
N ASN A 101 -20.86 -14.93 10.24
CA ASN A 101 -19.50 -15.48 10.30
C ASN A 101 -19.48 -16.98 10.61
N GLU A 102 -20.38 -17.48 11.47
CA GLU A 102 -20.49 -18.91 11.73
C GLU A 102 -20.88 -19.70 10.47
N GLN A 103 -21.87 -19.21 9.72
CA GLN A 103 -22.30 -19.83 8.45
C GLN A 103 -21.20 -19.78 7.39
N LEU A 104 -20.43 -18.68 7.32
CA LEU A 104 -19.28 -18.58 6.42
C LEU A 104 -18.19 -19.59 6.76
N PHE A 105 -17.87 -19.76 8.04
CA PHE A 105 -16.90 -20.75 8.48
C PHE A 105 -17.36 -22.17 8.15
N GLU A 106 -18.62 -22.50 8.48
CA GLU A 106 -19.21 -23.80 8.15
C GLU A 106 -19.21 -24.07 6.64
N HIS A 107 -19.56 -23.07 5.83
CA HIS A 107 -19.52 -23.18 4.38
C HIS A 107 -18.10 -23.40 3.86
N LEU A 108 -17.10 -22.64 4.34
CA LEU A 108 -15.71 -22.80 3.91
C LEU A 108 -15.17 -24.20 4.23
N GLN A 109 -15.48 -24.71 5.43
CA GLN A 109 -15.05 -26.02 5.90
C GLN A 109 -15.69 -27.17 5.09
N ASN A 110 -16.97 -27.05 4.74
CA ASN A 110 -17.71 -28.12 4.08
C ASN A 110 -17.65 -28.07 2.54
N TYR A 111 -17.54 -26.87 1.97
CA TYR A 111 -17.67 -26.63 0.53
C TYR A 111 -16.58 -25.71 -0.02
N GLY A 112 -16.36 -24.54 0.60
CA GLY A 112 -15.58 -23.46 0.01
C GLY A 112 -14.16 -23.84 -0.41
N THR A 113 -13.46 -24.65 0.40
CA THR A 113 -12.13 -25.14 0.06
C THR A 113 -12.19 -26.08 -1.15
N TRP A 114 -13.15 -27.01 -1.18
CA TRP A 114 -13.33 -27.96 -2.29
C TRP A 114 -13.70 -27.24 -3.59
N GLU A 115 -14.61 -26.26 -3.52
CA GLU A 115 -15.04 -25.43 -4.64
C GLU A 115 -13.95 -24.48 -5.14
N GLY A 116 -12.89 -24.24 -4.35
CA GLY A 116 -11.82 -23.30 -4.68
C GLY A 116 -12.24 -21.84 -4.58
N ARG A 117 -13.18 -21.53 -3.67
CA ARG A 117 -13.66 -20.16 -3.46
C ARG A 117 -12.54 -19.24 -2.96
N LYS A 118 -12.60 -17.95 -3.33
CA LYS A 118 -11.67 -16.92 -2.84
C LYS A 118 -12.03 -16.52 -1.41
N PHE A 119 -11.21 -16.91 -0.44
CA PHE A 119 -11.43 -16.63 1.00
C PHE A 119 -10.27 -15.89 1.68
N SER A 120 -9.25 -15.51 0.91
CA SER A 120 -8.11 -14.70 1.35
C SER A 120 -7.53 -13.88 0.22
N PRO A 121 -7.09 -12.64 0.47
CA PRO A 121 -6.31 -11.88 -0.50
C PRO A 121 -4.86 -12.41 -0.64
N PHE A 122 -4.42 -13.33 0.22
CA PHE A 122 -3.06 -13.87 0.21
C PHE A 122 -2.91 -15.17 -0.54
N PHE A 123 -3.99 -15.84 -0.94
CA PHE A 123 -3.91 -17.18 -1.49
C PHE A 123 -4.84 -17.38 -2.67
N ASP A 124 -4.27 -17.86 -3.77
CA ASP A 124 -4.99 -18.27 -4.97
C ASP A 124 -4.65 -19.72 -5.32
N PHE A 125 -5.69 -20.58 -5.38
CA PHE A 125 -5.54 -21.99 -5.69
C PHE A 125 -4.94 -22.25 -7.08
N ASN A 126 -5.35 -21.47 -8.07
CA ASN A 126 -4.92 -21.63 -9.45
C ASN A 126 -3.47 -21.19 -9.62
N PHE A 127 -3.07 -20.08 -8.99
CA PHE A 127 -1.70 -19.65 -8.91
C PHE A 127 -0.83 -20.71 -8.21
N TYR A 128 -1.23 -21.16 -7.01
CA TYR A 128 -0.44 -22.12 -6.26
C TYR A 128 -0.25 -23.44 -7.03
N ARG A 129 -1.30 -23.93 -7.69
CA ARG A 129 -1.23 -25.14 -8.53
C ARG A 129 -0.34 -24.94 -9.77
N SER A 130 -0.49 -23.81 -10.48
CA SER A 130 0.20 -23.59 -11.76
C SER A 130 1.66 -23.19 -11.59
N ASN A 131 2.01 -22.57 -10.47
CA ASN A 131 3.39 -22.18 -10.15
C ASN A 131 4.21 -23.34 -9.56
N ASN A 132 3.55 -24.36 -9.02
CA ASN A 132 4.17 -25.54 -8.42
C ASN A 132 3.75 -26.79 -9.20
N GLY A 133 4.48 -27.09 -10.29
CA GLY A 133 4.07 -28.11 -11.26
C GLY A 133 3.90 -29.52 -10.69
N ASP A 134 4.58 -29.85 -9.58
CA ASP A 134 4.40 -31.10 -8.85
C ASP A 134 3.02 -31.25 -8.19
N LEU A 135 2.30 -30.13 -8.00
CA LEU A 135 0.98 -30.11 -7.37
C LEU A 135 -0.18 -30.14 -8.38
N ALA A 136 0.11 -30.26 -9.69
CA ALA A 136 -0.89 -30.12 -10.75
C ALA A 136 -2.10 -31.07 -10.64
N ASN A 137 -1.92 -32.25 -10.02
CA ASN A 137 -2.94 -33.27 -9.87
C ASN A 137 -3.69 -33.22 -8.52
N LEU A 138 -3.33 -32.31 -7.61
CA LEU A 138 -4.00 -32.18 -6.32
C LEU A 138 -5.31 -31.42 -6.46
N ASN A 139 -6.35 -31.88 -5.77
CA ASN A 139 -7.59 -31.12 -5.63
C ASN A 139 -7.40 -29.93 -4.66
N ASN A 140 -8.37 -29.01 -4.60
CA ASN A 140 -8.24 -27.80 -3.80
C ASN A 140 -8.05 -28.07 -2.30
N VAL A 141 -8.72 -29.07 -1.73
CA VAL A 141 -8.52 -29.45 -0.32
C VAL A 141 -7.08 -29.89 -0.09
N GLN A 142 -6.57 -30.78 -0.94
CA GLN A 142 -5.19 -31.27 -0.86
C GLN A 142 -4.17 -30.15 -1.08
N LEU A 143 -4.44 -29.18 -1.97
CA LEU A 143 -3.57 -28.03 -2.20
C LEU A 143 -3.46 -27.14 -0.97
N PHE A 144 -4.59 -26.82 -0.33
CA PHE A 144 -4.57 -26.00 0.87
C PHE A 144 -3.90 -26.74 2.04
N GLU A 145 -4.19 -28.03 2.22
CA GLU A 145 -3.50 -28.87 3.20
C GLU A 145 -2.00 -28.96 2.93
N HIS A 146 -1.59 -29.08 1.66
CA HIS A 146 -0.18 -29.09 1.28
C HIS A 146 0.50 -27.76 1.60
N LEU A 147 -0.12 -26.62 1.25
CA LEU A 147 0.42 -25.30 1.60
C LEU A 147 0.66 -25.17 3.11
N GLN A 148 -0.35 -25.58 3.89
CA GLN A 148 -0.35 -25.53 5.33
C GLN A 148 0.70 -26.45 5.97
N ASN A 149 0.89 -27.67 5.45
CA ASN A 149 1.78 -28.67 6.04
C ASN A 149 3.22 -28.58 5.55
N TYR A 150 3.43 -28.19 4.29
CA TYR A 150 4.73 -28.26 3.63
C TYR A 150 5.05 -26.97 2.86
N GLY A 151 4.12 -26.46 2.05
CA GLY A 151 4.38 -25.38 1.10
C GLY A 151 4.94 -24.11 1.73
N LEU A 152 4.39 -23.69 2.87
CA LEU A 152 4.96 -22.56 3.62
C LEU A 152 6.36 -22.85 4.13
N GLY A 153 6.61 -24.01 4.71
CA GLY A 153 7.94 -24.41 5.18
C GLY A 153 8.98 -24.46 4.06
N GLU A 154 8.58 -24.96 2.89
CA GLU A 154 9.40 -25.03 1.66
C GLU A 154 9.61 -23.68 0.98
N GLY A 155 8.84 -22.64 1.34
CA GLY A 155 8.90 -21.34 0.69
C GLY A 155 8.28 -21.32 -0.72
N ARG A 156 7.33 -22.23 -1.00
CA ARG A 156 6.60 -22.23 -2.26
C ARG A 156 5.80 -20.93 -2.41
N GLN A 157 5.83 -20.33 -3.59
CA GLN A 157 4.99 -19.16 -3.86
C GLN A 157 3.52 -19.59 -4.00
N PHE A 158 2.67 -18.95 -3.21
CA PHE A 158 1.24 -19.25 -3.08
C PHE A 158 0.32 -18.07 -3.45
N SER A 159 0.93 -16.94 -3.80
CA SER A 159 0.28 -15.69 -4.19
C SER A 159 1.02 -15.09 -5.38
N SER A 160 0.28 -14.48 -6.30
CA SER A 160 0.82 -13.63 -7.36
C SER A 160 1.41 -12.32 -6.81
N PHE A 161 0.98 -11.89 -5.62
CA PHE A 161 1.37 -10.61 -5.04
C PHE A 161 2.33 -10.74 -3.87
N VAL A 162 2.23 -11.81 -3.06
CA VAL A 162 3.09 -11.96 -1.87
C VAL A 162 4.32 -12.81 -2.14
N ASN A 163 5.49 -12.27 -1.80
CA ASN A 163 6.76 -12.98 -1.81
C ASN A 163 7.44 -12.87 -0.44
N LEU A 164 7.33 -13.92 0.37
CA LEU A 164 7.87 -13.92 1.73
C LEU A 164 9.40 -13.82 1.79
N ASN A 165 10.11 -14.35 0.78
CA ASN A 165 11.56 -14.21 0.70
C ASN A 165 11.95 -12.74 0.49
N PHE A 166 11.29 -12.08 -0.49
CA PHE A 166 11.47 -10.66 -0.75
C PHE A 166 11.09 -9.81 0.49
N TYR A 167 9.98 -10.16 1.14
CA TYR A 167 9.52 -9.48 2.34
C TYR A 167 10.59 -9.50 3.44
N ARG A 168 11.19 -10.66 3.75
CA ARG A 168 12.26 -10.76 4.75
C ARG A 168 13.57 -10.11 4.33
N SER A 169 13.95 -10.19 3.05
CA SER A 169 15.21 -9.60 2.59
C SER A 169 15.17 -8.08 2.53
N THR A 170 14.00 -7.51 2.24
CA THR A 170 13.81 -6.05 2.14
C THR A 170 13.61 -5.42 3.51
N ASN A 171 13.02 -6.16 4.45
CA ASN A 171 12.78 -5.73 5.83
C ASN A 171 13.76 -6.42 6.76
N THR A 172 14.94 -5.81 6.94
CA THR A 172 16.12 -6.45 7.55
C THR A 172 15.91 -6.98 8.98
N ASP A 173 15.00 -6.38 9.75
CA ASP A 173 14.57 -6.82 11.07
C ASP A 173 13.87 -8.19 11.06
N LEU A 174 13.29 -8.57 9.91
CA LEU A 174 12.60 -9.85 9.70
C LEU A 174 13.53 -10.94 9.15
N SER A 175 14.83 -10.67 8.98
CA SER A 175 15.78 -11.61 8.36
C SER A 175 15.91 -12.95 9.08
N SER A 176 15.62 -12.99 10.39
CA SER A 176 15.63 -14.21 11.21
C SER A 176 14.33 -15.01 11.18
N PHE A 177 13.25 -14.46 10.62
CA PHE A 177 11.94 -15.11 10.63
C PHE A 177 11.91 -16.28 9.64
N ASN A 178 11.25 -17.37 10.03
CA ASN A 178 10.85 -18.39 9.08
C ASN A 178 9.62 -17.93 8.27
N ASN A 179 9.20 -18.71 7.26
CA ASN A 179 8.08 -18.35 6.39
C ASN A 179 6.75 -18.18 7.15
N ASN A 180 6.46 -19.00 8.16
CA ASN A 180 5.24 -18.87 8.95
C ASN A 180 5.26 -17.58 9.77
N GLN A 181 6.37 -17.28 10.44
CA GLN A 181 6.55 -16.04 11.21
C GLN A 181 6.47 -14.81 10.30
N ALA A 182 7.07 -14.85 9.10
CA ALA A 182 7.02 -13.77 8.13
C ALA A 182 5.60 -13.52 7.62
N LEU A 183 4.83 -14.57 7.32
CA LEU A 183 3.43 -14.43 6.90
C LEU A 183 2.56 -13.90 8.05
N GLN A 184 2.71 -14.44 9.26
CA GLN A 184 2.01 -13.96 10.44
C GLN A 184 2.30 -12.47 10.68
N HIS A 185 3.57 -12.07 10.60
CA HIS A 185 3.96 -10.67 10.74
C HIS A 185 3.36 -9.81 9.63
N LEU A 186 3.40 -10.24 8.37
CA LEU A 186 2.79 -9.51 7.26
C LEU A 186 1.31 -9.23 7.50
N VAL A 187 0.55 -10.25 7.92
CA VAL A 187 -0.91 -10.15 8.12
C VAL A 187 -1.29 -9.34 9.37
N ASN A 188 -0.50 -9.43 10.45
CA ASN A 188 -0.80 -8.74 11.70
C ASN A 188 -0.28 -7.29 11.74
N TYR A 189 0.84 -7.02 11.05
CA TYR A 189 1.56 -5.76 11.16
C TYR A 189 2.01 -5.24 9.79
N GLY A 190 2.72 -6.07 9.02
CA GLY A 190 3.46 -5.63 7.85
C GLY A 190 2.67 -4.90 6.77
N LEU A 191 1.42 -5.32 6.52
CA LEU A 191 0.55 -4.65 5.55
C LEU A 191 0.16 -3.27 6.04
N GLU A 192 -0.41 -3.16 7.23
CA GLU A 192 -0.78 -1.86 7.80
C GLU A 192 0.45 -0.98 7.99
N GLU A 193 1.60 -1.56 8.32
CA GLU A 193 2.85 -0.84 8.35
C GLU A 193 3.34 -0.34 6.98
N GLY A 194 2.74 -0.76 5.86
CA GLY A 194 3.14 -0.35 4.51
C GLY A 194 4.45 -0.98 4.04
N ARG A 195 4.88 -2.08 4.65
CA ARG A 195 6.16 -2.74 4.32
C ARG A 195 6.10 -3.37 2.93
N ARG A 196 7.19 -3.24 2.16
CA ARG A 196 7.30 -3.88 0.83
C ARG A 196 7.34 -5.40 0.98
N PHE A 197 6.29 -6.09 0.52
CA PHE A 197 6.14 -7.56 0.55
C PHE A 197 6.19 -8.21 -0.83
N SER A 198 6.30 -7.38 -1.88
CA SER A 198 6.32 -7.81 -3.27
C SER A 198 7.38 -7.05 -4.04
N SER A 199 8.04 -7.74 -4.97
CA SER A 199 8.85 -7.09 -5.99
C SER A 199 8.00 -6.48 -7.10
N PHE A 200 6.74 -6.87 -7.24
CA PHE A 200 5.87 -6.46 -8.36
C PHE A 200 4.77 -5.48 -7.96
N VAL A 201 4.49 -5.37 -6.67
CA VAL A 201 3.43 -4.53 -6.11
C VAL A 201 4.02 -3.56 -5.09
N ASP A 202 3.59 -2.31 -5.18
CA ASP A 202 3.76 -1.31 -4.14
C ASP A 202 2.39 -0.69 -3.83
N LEU A 203 1.88 -0.91 -2.62
CA LEU A 203 0.57 -0.39 -2.22
C LEU A 203 0.55 1.14 -2.10
N ASN A 204 1.70 1.78 -1.85
CA ASN A 204 1.79 3.25 -1.84
C ASN A 204 1.68 3.80 -3.25
N VAL A 205 2.35 3.18 -4.22
CA VAL A 205 2.18 3.53 -5.65
C VAL A 205 0.75 3.25 -6.09
N TYR A 206 0.20 2.09 -5.73
CA TYR A 206 -1.16 1.70 -6.07
C TYR A 206 -2.20 2.69 -5.49
N ARG A 207 -2.00 3.21 -4.28
CA ARG A 207 -2.83 4.28 -3.72
C ARG A 207 -2.64 5.59 -4.50
N ALA A 208 -1.39 6.02 -4.70
CA ALA A 208 -1.07 7.33 -5.29
C ALA A 208 -1.57 7.50 -6.74
N VAL A 209 -1.57 6.43 -7.54
CA VAL A 209 -2.05 6.45 -8.93
C VAL A 209 -3.58 6.33 -9.05
N ASN A 210 -4.27 5.89 -8.00
CA ASN A 210 -5.71 5.62 -8.01
C ASN A 210 -6.42 6.52 -6.99
N ALA A 211 -6.66 7.78 -7.37
CA ALA A 211 -7.22 8.82 -6.50
C ALA A 211 -8.57 8.44 -5.87
N ASP A 212 -9.39 7.66 -6.56
CA ASP A 212 -10.65 7.13 -6.05
C ASP A 212 -10.45 6.23 -4.81
N LEU A 213 -9.40 5.40 -4.80
CA LEU A 213 -9.08 4.53 -3.66
C LEU A 213 -8.55 5.34 -2.47
N PHE A 214 -7.81 6.42 -2.75
CA PHE A 214 -7.40 7.38 -1.74
C PHE A 214 -8.61 8.11 -1.13
N ALA A 215 -9.54 8.58 -1.97
CA ALA A 215 -10.76 9.28 -1.54
C ALA A 215 -11.67 8.39 -0.68
N LEU A 216 -11.70 7.08 -0.94
CA LEU A 216 -12.41 6.09 -0.11
C LEU A 216 -11.74 5.81 1.24
N GLY A 217 -10.51 6.31 1.46
CA GLY A 217 -9.77 6.11 2.70
C GLY A 217 -9.34 4.66 2.94
N PHE A 218 -9.09 3.90 1.87
CA PHE A 218 -8.72 2.49 2.00
C PHE A 218 -7.39 2.31 2.74
N ASN A 219 -7.39 1.46 3.76
CA ASN A 219 -6.17 0.99 4.42
C ASN A 219 -5.40 -0.01 3.55
N ASN A 220 -4.21 -0.41 3.98
CA ASN A 220 -3.34 -1.28 3.18
C ASN A 220 -3.95 -2.67 2.93
N SER A 221 -4.68 -3.24 3.90
CA SER A 221 -5.40 -4.50 3.70
C SER A 221 -6.49 -4.35 2.62
N GLN A 222 -7.30 -3.30 2.68
CA GLN A 222 -8.36 -3.02 1.70
C GLN A 222 -7.80 -2.75 0.29
N LEU A 223 -6.63 -2.08 0.20
CA LEU A 223 -5.95 -1.89 -1.09
C LEU A 223 -5.51 -3.21 -1.70
N LEU A 224 -4.96 -4.14 -0.89
CA LEU A 224 -4.59 -5.47 -1.38
C LEU A 224 -5.82 -6.28 -1.79
N GLU A 225 -6.91 -6.22 -1.03
CA GLU A 225 -8.18 -6.88 -1.39
C GLU A 225 -8.75 -6.34 -2.70
N HIS A 226 -8.77 -5.01 -2.87
CA HIS A 226 -9.17 -4.38 -4.12
C HIS A 226 -8.25 -4.79 -5.27
N LEU A 227 -6.94 -4.81 -5.06
CA LEU A 227 -5.97 -5.22 -6.07
C LEU A 227 -6.22 -6.65 -6.57
N GLU A 228 -6.43 -7.59 -5.63
CA GLU A 228 -6.71 -9.00 -5.90
C GLU A 228 -8.07 -9.23 -6.57
N THR A 229 -9.07 -8.43 -6.24
CA THR A 229 -10.44 -8.61 -6.74
C THR A 229 -10.67 -7.89 -8.06
N TYR A 230 -10.20 -6.66 -8.18
CA TYR A 230 -10.53 -5.73 -9.26
C TYR A 230 -9.29 -5.14 -9.94
N GLY A 231 -8.30 -4.69 -9.18
CA GLY A 231 -7.25 -3.79 -9.66
C GLY A 231 -6.49 -4.30 -10.89
N VAL A 232 -5.99 -5.54 -10.85
CA VAL A 232 -5.29 -6.12 -12.01
C VAL A 232 -6.24 -6.31 -13.20
N ALA A 233 -7.47 -6.77 -12.97
CA ALA A 233 -8.44 -6.99 -14.04
C ALA A 233 -8.85 -5.67 -14.73
N GLU A 234 -9.01 -4.60 -13.95
CA GLU A 234 -9.27 -3.23 -14.42
C GLU A 234 -8.06 -2.61 -15.14
N GLY A 235 -6.87 -3.18 -14.97
CA GLY A 235 -5.63 -2.66 -15.56
C GLY A 235 -5.07 -1.46 -14.80
N ARG A 236 -5.41 -1.33 -13.51
CA ARG A 236 -4.85 -0.29 -12.64
C ARG A 236 -3.34 -0.47 -12.50
N ARG A 237 -2.62 0.65 -12.37
CA ARG A 237 -1.16 0.67 -12.23
C ARG A 237 -0.76 0.17 -10.84
N VAL A 238 0.01 -0.92 -10.76
CA VAL A 238 0.33 -1.62 -9.49
C VAL A 238 1.74 -1.37 -8.97
N SER A 239 2.62 -0.88 -9.84
CA SER A 239 4.01 -0.55 -9.55
C SER A 239 4.58 0.40 -10.61
N ILE A 240 5.78 0.89 -10.37
CA ILE A 240 6.45 1.82 -11.28
C ILE A 240 6.96 1.08 -12.52
N SER A 241 7.40 -0.16 -12.39
CA SER A 241 8.01 -0.93 -13.47
C SER A 241 7.04 -1.67 -14.38
N PHE A 242 5.73 -1.72 -14.05
CA PHE A 242 4.77 -2.49 -14.83
C PHE A 242 3.42 -1.79 -15.05
N ASP A 243 2.97 -1.80 -16.30
CA ASP A 243 1.65 -1.35 -16.75
C ASP A 243 1.06 -2.32 -17.75
N SER A 244 -0.11 -2.88 -17.41
CA SER A 244 -0.79 -3.88 -18.24
C SER A 244 -1.12 -3.36 -19.63
N ASN A 245 -1.55 -2.11 -19.76
CA ASN A 245 -1.94 -1.52 -21.04
C ASN A 245 -0.70 -1.24 -21.89
N TYR A 246 0.33 -0.63 -21.32
CA TYR A 246 1.60 -0.42 -22.01
C TYR A 246 2.19 -1.76 -22.47
N TYR A 247 2.32 -2.72 -21.54
CA TYR A 247 2.95 -4.01 -21.81
C TYR A 247 2.23 -4.74 -22.94
N ARG A 248 0.90 -4.86 -22.87
CA ARG A 248 0.13 -5.48 -23.95
C ARG A 248 0.34 -4.76 -25.28
N ASN A 249 0.23 -3.42 -25.30
CA ASN A 249 0.28 -2.65 -26.54
C ASN A 249 1.70 -2.54 -27.14
N ALA A 250 2.74 -2.69 -26.33
CA ALA A 250 4.13 -2.70 -26.78
C ALA A 250 4.54 -4.01 -27.46
N HIS A 251 3.79 -5.10 -27.25
CA HIS A 251 4.16 -6.45 -27.69
C HIS A 251 3.10 -7.06 -28.62
N ALA A 252 3.42 -7.11 -29.92
CA ALA A 252 2.48 -7.51 -30.98
C ALA A 252 1.93 -8.94 -30.80
N ASP A 253 2.70 -9.86 -30.23
CA ASP A 253 2.27 -11.22 -29.92
C ASP A 253 1.18 -11.25 -28.84
N LEU A 254 1.27 -10.38 -27.84
CA LEU A 254 0.26 -10.28 -26.77
C LEU A 254 -1.05 -9.65 -27.27
N ILE A 255 -0.95 -8.66 -28.18
CA ILE A 255 -2.11 -8.10 -28.89
C ILE A 255 -2.78 -9.20 -29.73
N ALA A 256 -2.00 -9.92 -30.54
CA ALA A 256 -2.52 -10.96 -31.42
C ALA A 256 -3.19 -12.11 -30.64
N ALA A 257 -2.66 -12.42 -29.45
CA ALA A 257 -3.24 -13.41 -28.56
C ALA A 257 -4.43 -12.88 -27.72
N GLY A 258 -4.75 -11.58 -27.80
CA GLY A 258 -5.89 -10.97 -27.13
C GLY A 258 -5.78 -10.97 -25.61
N PHE A 259 -4.57 -10.77 -25.06
CA PHE A 259 -4.33 -10.87 -23.62
C PHE A 259 -5.17 -9.87 -22.83
N SER A 260 -5.83 -10.35 -21.77
CA SER A 260 -6.45 -9.50 -20.75
C SER A 260 -5.38 -8.79 -19.90
N ASN A 261 -5.80 -7.85 -19.05
CA ASN A 261 -4.90 -7.22 -18.09
C ASN A 261 -4.28 -8.24 -17.12
N THR A 262 -5.09 -9.18 -16.62
CA THR A 262 -4.62 -10.29 -15.77
C THR A 262 -3.60 -11.17 -16.48
N GLN A 263 -3.88 -11.59 -17.71
CA GLN A 263 -2.94 -12.41 -18.49
C GLN A 263 -1.64 -11.66 -18.79
N SER A 264 -1.73 -10.34 -19.02
CA SER A 264 -0.56 -9.48 -19.24
C SER A 264 0.34 -9.42 -18.00
N PHE A 265 -0.25 -9.25 -16.81
CA PHE A 265 0.48 -9.27 -15.54
C PHE A 265 1.11 -10.63 -15.26
N GLU A 266 0.34 -11.72 -15.37
CA GLU A 266 0.84 -13.09 -15.19
C GLU A 266 1.98 -13.41 -16.16
N HIS A 267 1.84 -13.02 -17.43
CA HIS A 267 2.88 -13.23 -18.44
C HIS A 267 4.14 -12.44 -18.12
N PHE A 268 4.02 -11.19 -17.68
CA PHE A 268 5.18 -10.39 -17.26
C PHE A 268 5.92 -11.04 -16.09
N GLN A 269 5.20 -11.45 -15.04
CA GLN A 269 5.78 -12.09 -13.86
C GLN A 269 6.48 -13.40 -14.20
N LYS A 270 5.90 -14.20 -15.09
CA LYS A 270 6.39 -15.55 -15.41
C LYS A 270 7.46 -15.58 -16.50
N TYR A 271 7.35 -14.72 -17.51
CA TYR A 271 8.19 -14.77 -18.70
C TYR A 271 8.75 -13.40 -19.08
N GLY A 272 7.91 -12.37 -19.15
CA GLY A 272 8.26 -11.06 -19.72
C GLY A 272 9.49 -10.41 -19.12
N LEU A 273 9.60 -10.43 -17.79
CA LEU A 273 10.76 -9.88 -17.10
C LEU A 273 12.04 -10.64 -17.45
N GLN A 274 11.98 -11.98 -17.51
CA GLN A 274 13.13 -12.80 -17.88
C GLN A 274 13.51 -12.65 -19.36
N GLU A 275 12.52 -12.43 -20.23
CA GLU A 275 12.70 -12.13 -21.66
C GLU A 275 13.26 -10.72 -21.90
N GLY A 276 13.28 -9.86 -20.88
CA GLY A 276 13.82 -8.50 -20.98
C GLY A 276 12.88 -7.52 -21.70
N ARG A 277 11.58 -7.84 -21.75
CA ARG A 277 10.56 -7.03 -22.41
C ARG A 277 10.35 -5.69 -21.70
N ALA A 278 10.13 -4.62 -22.48
CA ALA A 278 9.69 -3.33 -21.94
C ALA A 278 8.32 -3.50 -21.25
N SER A 279 8.16 -2.98 -20.03
CA SER A 279 7.00 -3.27 -19.18
C SER A 279 6.25 -2.03 -18.69
N SER A 280 6.85 -0.86 -18.80
CA SER A 280 6.16 0.42 -18.69
C SER A 280 6.89 1.50 -19.50
N GLU A 281 6.27 2.67 -19.64
CA GLU A 281 6.89 3.88 -20.18
C GLU A 281 8.14 4.29 -19.38
N SER A 282 8.21 3.93 -18.10
CA SER A 282 9.28 4.26 -17.18
C SER A 282 10.30 3.14 -17.00
N PHE A 283 10.07 1.93 -17.54
CA PHE A 283 10.94 0.78 -17.30
C PHE A 283 11.03 -0.23 -18.44
N ASN A 284 12.28 -0.53 -18.82
CA ASN A 284 12.71 -1.68 -19.58
C ASN A 284 13.98 -2.24 -18.93
N VAL A 285 13.91 -3.45 -18.36
CA VAL A 285 15.02 -4.04 -17.60
C VAL A 285 16.31 -4.17 -18.41
N SER A 286 16.21 -4.49 -19.70
CA SER A 286 17.38 -4.61 -20.58
C SER A 286 18.03 -3.24 -20.80
N TYR A 287 17.21 -2.21 -20.97
CA TYR A 287 17.67 -0.83 -21.11
C TYR A 287 18.30 -0.32 -19.80
N TYR A 288 17.67 -0.62 -18.66
CA TYR A 288 18.16 -0.27 -17.34
C TYR A 288 19.54 -0.85 -17.05
N LEU A 289 19.74 -2.16 -17.28
CA LEU A 289 21.05 -2.81 -17.11
C LEU A 289 22.10 -2.29 -18.10
N ALA A 290 21.71 -1.94 -19.33
CA ALA A 290 22.63 -1.45 -20.34
C ALA A 290 23.15 -0.03 -20.04
N ASN A 291 22.33 0.82 -19.41
CA ASN A 291 22.62 2.24 -19.20
C ASN A 291 23.09 2.58 -17.77
N ASN A 292 23.22 1.57 -16.89
CA ASN A 292 23.73 1.74 -15.52
C ASN A 292 24.96 0.83 -15.31
N SER A 293 26.15 1.40 -15.56
CA SER A 293 27.41 0.64 -15.64
C SER A 293 27.81 -0.08 -14.34
N ASP A 294 27.43 0.48 -13.19
CA ASP A 294 27.61 -0.11 -11.87
C ASP A 294 26.75 -1.36 -11.69
N LEU A 295 25.48 -1.34 -12.12
CA LEU A 295 24.60 -2.52 -12.08
C LEU A 295 25.06 -3.60 -13.04
N LYS A 296 25.57 -3.19 -14.22
CA LYS A 296 26.18 -4.12 -15.18
C LYS A 296 27.39 -4.85 -14.59
N ALA A 297 28.20 -4.16 -13.77
CA ALA A 297 29.35 -4.77 -13.10
C ALA A 297 28.95 -5.81 -12.04
N LEU A 298 27.74 -5.68 -11.47
CA LEU A 298 27.19 -6.61 -10.48
C LEU A 298 26.59 -7.89 -11.10
N ASN A 299 26.49 -7.97 -12.44
CA ASN A 299 25.87 -9.10 -13.17
C ASN A 299 24.50 -9.52 -12.59
N LEU A 300 23.66 -8.54 -12.25
CA LEU A 300 22.33 -8.77 -11.70
C LEU A 300 21.46 -9.55 -12.69
N SER A 301 20.62 -10.45 -12.18
CA SER A 301 19.51 -11.01 -12.95
C SER A 301 18.47 -9.92 -13.26
N ASN A 302 17.63 -10.14 -14.28
CA ASN A 302 16.54 -9.21 -14.59
C ASN A 302 15.60 -8.97 -13.39
N GLN A 303 15.36 -10.01 -12.58
CA GLN A 303 14.57 -9.88 -11.35
C GLN A 303 15.25 -8.99 -10.31
N GLN A 304 16.56 -9.17 -10.08
CA GLN A 304 17.32 -8.33 -9.16
C GLN A 304 17.40 -6.88 -9.65
N ALA A 305 17.54 -6.68 -10.97
CA ALA A 305 17.57 -5.35 -11.57
C ALA A 305 16.23 -4.62 -11.45
N GLN A 306 15.12 -5.33 -11.66
CA GLN A 306 13.78 -4.78 -11.47
C GLN A 306 13.50 -4.44 -9.99
N GLN A 307 13.90 -5.31 -9.06
CA GLN A 307 13.82 -5.03 -7.62
C GLN A 307 14.65 -3.80 -7.25
N HIS A 308 15.88 -3.70 -7.76
CA HIS A 308 16.73 -2.54 -7.53
C HIS A 308 16.07 -1.26 -8.06
N PHE A 309 15.47 -1.31 -9.26
CA PHE A 309 14.77 -0.16 -9.81
C PHE A 309 13.57 0.29 -8.96
N GLU A 310 12.73 -0.66 -8.53
CA GLU A 310 11.55 -0.42 -7.70
C GLU A 310 11.86 0.15 -6.31
N ILE A 311 13.03 -0.17 -5.75
CA ILE A 311 13.41 0.25 -4.40
C ILE A 311 14.31 1.49 -4.42
N PHE A 312 15.25 1.55 -5.37
CA PHE A 312 16.30 2.58 -5.41
C PHE A 312 16.33 3.32 -6.74
N GLY A 313 16.38 2.59 -7.85
CA GLY A 313 16.70 3.17 -9.15
C GLY A 313 15.75 4.26 -9.61
N PHE A 314 14.46 4.13 -9.33
CA PHE A 314 13.49 5.19 -9.61
C PHE A 314 13.78 6.45 -8.77
N LEU A 315 14.03 6.31 -7.47
CA LEU A 315 14.31 7.45 -6.58
C LEU A 315 15.66 8.12 -6.88
N GLU A 316 16.62 7.34 -7.36
CA GLU A 316 17.93 7.82 -7.84
C GLU A 316 17.85 8.49 -9.23
N ASN A 317 16.64 8.57 -9.82
CA ASN A 317 16.41 9.09 -11.18
C ASN A 317 17.30 8.41 -12.24
N ARG A 318 17.52 7.09 -12.08
CA ARG A 318 18.32 6.32 -13.03
C ARG A 318 17.60 6.15 -14.36
N ILE A 319 18.38 6.11 -15.43
CA ILE A 319 17.86 5.91 -16.79
C ILE A 319 17.44 4.44 -16.94
N ALA A 320 16.12 4.19 -17.02
CA ALA A 320 15.56 2.84 -17.02
C ALA A 320 14.68 2.52 -18.24
N ALA A 321 14.36 3.50 -19.05
CA ALA A 321 13.68 3.34 -20.33
C ALA A 321 14.30 4.31 -21.36
N PRO A 322 14.14 4.04 -22.67
CA PRO A 322 14.46 5.02 -23.70
C PRO A 322 13.77 6.37 -23.41
N PRO A 323 14.36 7.51 -23.84
CA PRO A 323 13.73 8.81 -23.69
C PRO A 323 12.32 8.77 -24.27
N ASP A 324 11.36 9.19 -23.47
CA ASP A 324 9.98 9.20 -23.88
C ASP A 324 9.81 10.22 -25.01
N THR A 325 9.36 9.78 -26.19
CA THR A 325 9.09 10.69 -27.32
C THR A 325 7.77 11.44 -27.14
N LEU A 326 7.13 11.31 -25.98
CA LEU A 326 5.88 11.97 -25.61
C LEU A 326 6.12 13.47 -25.38
N SER A 327 6.20 14.23 -26.46
CA SER A 327 5.83 15.65 -26.43
C SER A 327 4.36 15.76 -26.82
N PRO A 328 3.51 16.46 -26.03
CA PRO A 328 2.15 16.72 -26.44
C PRO A 328 2.15 17.50 -27.77
N SER A 329 1.19 17.19 -28.64
CA SER A 329 0.88 18.07 -29.75
C SER A 329 0.19 19.32 -29.22
N ALA A 330 0.60 20.51 -29.67
CA ALA A 330 0.12 21.81 -29.19
C ALA A 330 -1.36 22.17 -29.51
N ASN A 331 -2.20 21.19 -29.83
CA ASN A 331 -3.61 21.40 -30.20
C ASN A 331 -4.41 20.12 -29.86
N ARG A 332 -4.22 19.60 -28.64
CA ARG A 332 -4.78 18.33 -28.19
C ARG A 332 -6.15 18.58 -27.53
N ASP A 333 -7.03 17.57 -27.55
CA ASP A 333 -8.26 17.59 -26.75
C ASP A 333 -8.00 17.35 -25.25
N ASP A 334 -7.01 18.00 -24.64
CA ASP A 334 -6.64 17.88 -23.21
C ASP A 334 -7.21 19.02 -22.35
N ASN A 335 -8.31 19.61 -22.79
CA ASN A 335 -9.02 20.71 -22.12
C ASN A 335 -9.80 20.31 -20.84
N ALA A 336 -9.57 19.12 -20.28
CA ALA A 336 -10.21 18.63 -19.05
C ALA A 336 -9.31 17.61 -18.33
N LEU A 337 -9.49 17.45 -17.01
CA LEU A 337 -8.72 16.50 -16.18
C LEU A 337 -8.75 15.07 -16.76
N SER A 338 -9.91 14.61 -17.21
CA SER A 338 -10.10 13.27 -17.78
C SER A 338 -9.28 13.00 -19.04
N ASN A 339 -8.93 14.05 -19.79
CA ASN A 339 -8.14 13.94 -21.03
C ASN A 339 -6.70 14.45 -20.89
N ALA A 340 -6.30 14.86 -19.69
CA ALA A 340 -5.00 15.46 -19.40
C ALA A 340 -3.84 14.65 -20.00
N PHE A 341 -2.83 15.35 -20.51
CA PHE A 341 -1.61 14.73 -20.97
C PHE A 341 -0.88 14.06 -19.80
N ASN A 342 -0.74 12.73 -19.84
CA ASN A 342 -0.09 11.98 -18.78
C ASN A 342 1.44 12.09 -18.90
N ILE A 343 2.05 12.86 -18.01
CA ILE A 343 3.51 12.95 -17.82
C ILE A 343 4.06 11.64 -17.20
N GLY A 344 3.21 10.88 -16.52
CA GLY A 344 3.59 9.67 -15.79
C GLY A 344 4.17 10.01 -14.41
N PHE A 345 5.04 9.12 -13.91
CA PHE A 345 5.69 9.32 -12.62
C PHE A 345 6.80 10.39 -12.71
N LEU A 346 6.76 11.37 -11.80
CA LEU A 346 7.70 12.49 -11.78
C LEU A 346 8.70 12.35 -10.61
N ASN A 347 9.98 12.20 -10.93
CA ASN A 347 11.11 12.01 -10.00
C ASN A 347 12.36 12.79 -10.42
N GLY A 348 12.20 13.74 -11.33
CA GLY A 348 13.25 14.54 -11.93
C GLY A 348 12.64 15.61 -12.81
N SER A 349 13.40 16.19 -13.73
CA SER A 349 12.92 17.26 -14.62
C SER A 349 12.34 16.72 -15.93
N ARG A 350 11.31 17.39 -16.44
CA ARG A 350 10.71 17.23 -17.77
C ARG A 350 10.45 18.62 -18.36
N ASN A 351 10.59 18.76 -19.67
CA ASN A 351 10.31 20.00 -20.39
C ASN A 351 9.45 19.71 -21.63
N PHE A 352 8.39 20.49 -21.80
CA PHE A 352 7.46 20.42 -22.93
C PHE A 352 7.45 21.77 -23.62
N SER A 353 8.20 21.89 -24.71
CA SER A 353 8.34 23.13 -25.47
C SER A 353 7.34 23.21 -26.62
N ASN A 354 7.14 24.43 -27.14
CA ASN A 354 6.27 24.73 -28.29
C ASN A 354 4.80 24.32 -28.07
N GLN A 355 4.32 24.41 -26.84
CA GLN A 355 2.91 24.22 -26.50
C GLN A 355 2.15 25.53 -26.73
N PHE A 356 0.82 25.50 -26.82
CA PHE A 356 0.02 26.67 -27.19
C PHE A 356 -1.31 26.69 -26.45
N ILE A 357 -1.65 27.84 -25.89
CA ILE A 357 -3.02 28.17 -25.47
C ILE A 357 -3.48 29.45 -26.18
N GLY A 358 -4.78 29.55 -26.43
CA GLY A 358 -5.39 30.67 -27.11
C GLY A 358 -6.86 30.46 -27.46
N SER A 359 -7.36 31.23 -28.43
CA SER A 359 -8.78 31.21 -28.83
C SER A 359 -9.28 29.86 -29.36
N SER A 360 -8.39 29.03 -29.91
CA SER A 360 -8.73 27.69 -30.43
C SER A 360 -8.50 26.56 -29.43
N ASP A 361 -7.68 26.79 -28.41
CA ASP A 361 -7.29 25.80 -27.42
C ASP A 361 -7.10 26.51 -26.07
N ARG A 362 -8.08 26.40 -25.17
CA ARG A 362 -8.18 27.35 -24.05
C ARG A 362 -7.45 26.87 -22.81
N ASN A 363 -7.24 25.57 -22.69
CA ASN A 363 -6.70 24.93 -21.51
C ASN A 363 -5.88 23.72 -21.91
N ASP A 364 -4.66 23.67 -21.42
CA ASP A 364 -3.83 22.49 -21.53
C ASP A 364 -3.76 21.87 -20.13
N TYR A 365 -4.33 20.67 -19.98
CA TYR A 365 -4.18 19.92 -18.74
C TYR A 365 -3.09 18.86 -18.86
N TYR A 366 -2.23 18.82 -17.87
CA TYR A 366 -1.21 17.79 -17.67
C TYR A 366 -1.51 17.03 -16.38
N ARG A 367 -1.16 15.75 -16.35
CA ARG A 367 -1.26 14.90 -15.16
C ARG A 367 0.08 14.28 -14.84
N PHE A 368 0.47 14.28 -13.58
CA PHE A 368 1.66 13.58 -13.10
C PHE A 368 1.36 12.88 -11.77
N THR A 369 2.15 11.85 -11.46
CA THR A 369 2.07 11.15 -10.17
C THR A 369 3.38 11.25 -9.43
N LEU A 370 3.29 11.55 -8.13
CA LEU A 370 4.38 11.47 -7.17
C LEU A 370 4.21 10.20 -6.35
N THR A 371 5.28 9.41 -6.20
CA THR A 371 5.25 8.16 -5.42
C THR A 371 5.58 8.39 -3.94
N GLN A 372 5.98 9.61 -3.59
CA GLN A 372 6.35 10.04 -2.25
C GLN A 372 6.33 11.56 -2.17
N THR A 373 6.33 12.10 -0.95
CA THR A 373 6.48 13.54 -0.71
C THR A 373 7.70 14.10 -1.44
N SER A 374 7.48 15.17 -2.19
CA SER A 374 8.48 15.76 -3.08
C SER A 374 8.38 17.29 -3.11
N TYR A 375 9.54 17.92 -3.26
CA TYR A 375 9.64 19.31 -3.66
C TYR A 375 9.33 19.41 -5.16
N PHE A 376 8.15 19.92 -5.47
CA PHE A 376 7.66 20.13 -6.82
C PHE A 376 7.97 21.56 -7.29
N ASN A 377 8.52 21.69 -8.49
CA ASN A 377 8.77 22.98 -9.12
C ASN A 377 8.19 22.97 -10.53
N LEU A 378 7.44 24.01 -10.85
CA LEU A 378 6.90 24.30 -12.16
C LEU A 378 7.46 25.63 -12.66
N SER A 379 7.76 25.67 -13.95
CA SER A 379 8.19 26.87 -14.66
C SER A 379 7.46 26.98 -16.01
N LEU A 380 7.03 28.20 -16.34
CA LEU A 380 6.39 28.54 -17.60
C LEU A 380 7.21 29.64 -18.28
N THR A 381 7.76 29.32 -19.43
CA THR A 381 8.72 30.16 -20.17
C THR A 381 8.34 30.26 -21.64
N ASP A 382 9.09 31.06 -22.42
CA ASP A 382 8.88 31.26 -23.87
C ASP A 382 7.47 31.77 -24.23
N LEU A 383 6.86 32.52 -23.30
CA LEU A 383 5.56 33.15 -23.48
C LEU A 383 5.65 34.34 -24.44
N ASN A 384 4.68 34.42 -25.37
CA ASN A 384 4.49 35.59 -26.23
C ASN A 384 3.39 36.53 -25.71
N ASP A 385 2.53 36.02 -24.84
CA ASP A 385 1.47 36.73 -24.11
C ASP A 385 1.20 36.03 -22.76
N SER A 386 0.22 36.49 -21.99
CA SER A 386 -0.03 35.96 -20.64
C SER A 386 -0.69 34.58 -20.57
N ALA A 387 -0.40 33.85 -19.50
CA ALA A 387 -1.03 32.58 -19.14
C ALA A 387 -1.15 32.44 -17.62
N ASP A 388 -2.25 31.84 -17.18
CA ASP A 388 -2.50 31.43 -15.80
C ASP A 388 -2.11 29.97 -15.60
N ILE A 389 -1.70 29.64 -14.38
CA ILE A 389 -1.24 28.32 -13.98
C ILE A 389 -2.05 27.88 -12.76
N GLU A 390 -2.57 26.66 -12.77
CA GLU A 390 -3.17 26.03 -11.59
C GLU A 390 -2.51 24.66 -11.35
N VAL A 391 -2.21 24.33 -10.10
CA VAL A 391 -1.88 22.97 -9.64
C VAL A 391 -3.07 22.45 -8.84
N ILE A 392 -3.59 21.31 -9.25
CA ILE A 392 -4.88 20.76 -8.82
C ILE A 392 -4.66 19.35 -8.25
N PHE A 393 -5.39 19.02 -7.19
CA PHE A 393 -5.46 17.67 -6.65
C PHE A 393 -6.92 17.22 -6.62
N ASP A 394 -7.27 16.28 -7.49
CA ASP A 394 -8.61 15.66 -7.60
C ASP A 394 -8.88 14.81 -6.35
N ALA A 395 -9.31 15.49 -5.28
CA ALA A 395 -9.43 14.93 -3.95
C ALA A 395 -10.58 13.91 -3.85
N ASN A 396 -11.58 14.01 -4.73
CA ASN A 396 -12.74 13.13 -4.76
C ASN A 396 -12.61 12.01 -5.82
N GLY A 397 -11.60 12.08 -6.69
CA GLY A 397 -11.29 11.07 -7.69
C GLY A 397 -12.32 11.00 -8.83
N ASN A 398 -13.09 12.06 -9.08
CA ASN A 398 -14.17 12.07 -10.07
C ASN A 398 -13.69 12.45 -11.48
N GLY A 399 -12.44 12.90 -11.64
CA GLY A 399 -11.87 13.34 -12.92
C GLY A 399 -12.44 14.66 -13.45
N VAL A 400 -12.97 15.52 -12.58
CA VAL A 400 -13.58 16.83 -12.87
C VAL A 400 -12.94 17.88 -11.97
N TYR A 401 -12.58 19.04 -12.52
CA TYR A 401 -12.02 20.13 -11.72
C TYR A 401 -13.11 20.82 -10.89
N ASP A 402 -13.00 20.70 -9.57
CA ASP A 402 -13.80 21.45 -8.61
C ASP A 402 -12.99 22.60 -7.97
N SER A 403 -13.62 23.74 -7.69
CA SER A 403 -12.89 24.92 -7.18
C SER A 403 -12.20 24.70 -5.82
N ASN A 404 -12.62 23.69 -5.06
CA ASN A 404 -12.02 23.27 -3.79
C ASN A 404 -10.88 22.26 -3.96
N GLU A 405 -10.38 22.05 -5.19
CA GLU A 405 -9.26 21.17 -5.53
C GLU A 405 -8.03 21.94 -6.01
N LEU A 406 -8.16 23.25 -6.18
CA LEU A 406 -7.06 24.15 -6.48
C LEU A 406 -6.12 24.24 -5.27
N LEU A 407 -4.88 23.77 -5.43
CA LEU A 407 -3.85 23.87 -4.39
C LEU A 407 -3.03 25.15 -4.51
N TYR A 408 -2.60 25.47 -5.73
CA TYR A 408 -1.71 26.59 -6.01
C TYR A 408 -2.09 27.22 -7.35
N ASP A 409 -2.04 28.54 -7.42
CA ASP A 409 -2.15 29.29 -8.65
C ASP A 409 -0.85 30.06 -8.95
N GLY A 410 -0.73 30.53 -10.18
CA GLY A 410 0.40 31.31 -10.65
C GLY A 410 0.10 32.00 -11.97
N TYR A 411 1.00 32.89 -12.37
CA TYR A 411 0.85 33.70 -13.58
C TYR A 411 2.19 33.85 -14.29
N GLY A 412 2.17 33.75 -15.61
CA GLY A 412 3.29 34.03 -16.50
C GLY A 412 2.88 34.97 -17.64
N SER A 413 3.86 35.66 -18.23
CA SER A 413 3.68 36.56 -19.36
C SER A 413 4.97 36.67 -20.18
N SER A 414 4.91 37.41 -21.29
CA SER A 414 6.07 37.65 -22.15
C SER A 414 7.24 38.38 -21.47
N ASN A 415 7.03 39.00 -20.32
CA ASN A 415 8.06 39.66 -19.52
C ASN A 415 8.23 39.08 -18.10
N GLN A 416 7.50 38.02 -17.76
CA GLN A 416 7.54 37.39 -16.45
C GLN A 416 7.43 35.88 -16.60
N GLN A 417 8.45 35.15 -16.17
CA GLN A 417 8.36 33.70 -16.04
C GLN A 417 7.31 33.33 -15.00
N GLY A 418 6.39 32.44 -15.37
CA GLY A 418 5.49 31.82 -14.41
C GLY A 418 6.20 30.74 -13.61
N SER A 419 5.95 30.64 -12.32
CA SER A 419 6.56 29.61 -11.48
C SER A 419 5.70 29.24 -10.28
N ILE A 420 5.70 27.96 -9.92
CA ILE A 420 5.11 27.45 -8.68
C ILE A 420 6.15 26.53 -8.03
N ASN A 421 6.44 26.77 -6.74
CA ASN A 421 7.27 25.89 -5.92
C ASN A 421 6.43 25.42 -4.74
N ALA A 422 6.24 24.12 -4.62
CA ALA A 422 5.37 23.51 -3.62
C ALA A 422 6.02 22.26 -3.02
N THR A 423 5.59 21.90 -1.81
CA THR A 423 5.79 20.53 -1.31
C THR A 423 4.48 19.80 -1.50
N LEU A 424 4.53 18.68 -2.23
CA LEU A 424 3.37 17.86 -2.53
C LEU A 424 3.62 16.45 -1.99
N GLY A 425 2.59 15.83 -1.41
CA GLY A 425 2.60 14.45 -0.94
C GLY A 425 2.61 13.43 -2.10
N ALA A 426 2.59 12.14 -1.75
CA ALA A 426 2.40 11.07 -2.73
C ALA A 426 0.98 11.13 -3.28
N GLY A 427 0.81 11.21 -4.60
CA GLY A 427 -0.51 11.36 -5.21
C GLY A 427 -0.46 11.71 -6.68
N THR A 428 -1.62 11.74 -7.30
CA THR A 428 -1.81 12.17 -8.69
C THR A 428 -2.31 13.61 -8.70
N TYR A 429 -1.59 14.46 -9.43
CA TYR A 429 -1.83 15.89 -9.51
C TYR A 429 -2.01 16.30 -10.96
N PHE A 430 -2.65 17.44 -11.13
CA PHE A 430 -2.87 18.04 -12.43
C PHE A 430 -2.30 19.44 -12.48
N ILE A 431 -1.85 19.83 -13.66
CA ILE A 431 -1.46 21.19 -13.98
C ILE A 431 -2.42 21.66 -15.05
N ARG A 432 -2.99 22.84 -14.88
CA ARG A 432 -3.74 23.52 -15.93
C ARG A 432 -3.00 24.78 -16.32
N ILE A 433 -2.71 24.91 -17.61
CA ILE A 433 -2.25 26.16 -18.22
C ILE A 433 -3.41 26.71 -19.03
N PHE A 434 -3.84 27.94 -18.76
CA PHE A 434 -4.98 28.51 -19.46
C PHE A 434 -4.84 30.02 -19.65
N SER A 435 -5.68 30.57 -20.51
CA SER A 435 -5.78 32.01 -20.70
C SER A 435 -7.14 32.51 -20.21
N ALA A 436 -7.13 33.37 -19.17
CA ALA A 436 -8.35 34.01 -18.69
C ALA A 436 -9.04 34.89 -19.76
N ASP A 437 -8.25 35.49 -20.66
CA ASP A 437 -8.75 36.41 -21.69
C ASP A 437 -8.99 35.70 -23.04
N SER A 438 -10.15 35.94 -23.66
CA SER A 438 -10.55 35.24 -24.91
C SER A 438 -9.77 35.58 -26.16
N ASN A 439 -8.93 36.61 -26.10
CA ASN A 439 -8.16 37.10 -27.24
C ASN A 439 -6.65 36.91 -27.07
N THR A 440 -6.23 36.37 -25.92
CA THR A 440 -4.83 36.15 -25.59
C THR A 440 -4.40 34.80 -26.13
N ASN A 441 -3.36 34.81 -26.97
CA ASN A 441 -2.78 33.64 -27.61
C ASN A 441 -1.29 33.61 -27.26
N THR A 442 -0.81 32.52 -26.69
CA THR A 442 0.60 32.42 -26.29
C THR A 442 1.13 31.02 -26.53
N ASN A 443 2.36 30.96 -27.04
CA ASN A 443 3.13 29.72 -26.98
C ASN A 443 3.79 29.65 -25.61
N TYR A 444 4.14 28.45 -25.17
CA TYR A 444 4.92 28.31 -23.94
C TYR A 444 5.81 27.07 -23.96
N THR A 445 6.78 27.09 -23.06
CA THR A 445 7.55 25.93 -22.61
C THR A 445 7.20 25.66 -21.15
N LEU A 446 6.64 24.48 -20.86
CA LEU A 446 6.38 24.00 -19.50
C LEU A 446 7.55 23.14 -19.03
N GLY A 447 8.24 23.62 -18.00
CA GLY A 447 9.24 22.83 -17.27
C GLY A 447 8.67 22.39 -15.93
N VAL A 448 8.67 21.09 -15.66
CA VAL A 448 8.27 20.53 -14.35
C VAL A 448 9.41 19.72 -13.76
N SER A 449 9.52 19.70 -12.44
CA SER A 449 10.44 18.82 -11.75
C SER A 449 9.93 18.44 -10.37
N ALA A 450 10.30 17.24 -9.93
CA ALA A 450 10.10 16.82 -8.55
C ALA A 450 11.40 16.22 -8.01
N THR A 451 11.75 16.59 -6.78
CA THR A 451 12.83 15.95 -6.03
C THR A 451 12.26 15.43 -4.72
N ALA A 452 12.57 14.17 -4.39
CA ALA A 452 12.21 13.56 -3.12
C ALA A 452 12.49 14.50 -1.93
N ALA A 453 11.47 14.77 -1.11
CA ALA A 453 11.67 15.47 0.15
C ALA A 453 12.36 14.52 1.14
N PRO A 454 13.32 15.01 1.95
CA PRO A 454 13.96 14.19 2.97
C PRO A 454 12.94 13.90 4.08
N ARG A 455 12.84 12.63 4.47
CA ARG A 455 12.18 12.20 5.71
C ARG A 455 13.20 11.56 6.65
N THR A 456 13.00 11.70 7.95
CA THR A 456 13.85 11.01 8.95
C THR A 456 13.20 9.74 9.49
N THR A 457 11.94 9.49 9.11
CA THR A 457 11.19 8.29 9.42
C THR A 457 11.56 7.15 8.44
N PRO A 458 11.58 5.88 8.89
CA PRO A 458 11.84 4.75 7.98
C PRO A 458 10.80 4.61 6.86
N LYS A 459 9.58 5.08 7.14
CA LYS A 459 8.40 5.04 6.28
C LYS A 459 7.50 6.22 6.62
N ASP A 460 6.55 6.48 5.73
CA ASP A 460 5.39 7.34 5.98
C ASP A 460 4.69 6.92 7.31
N PRO A 461 4.46 7.85 8.25
CA PRO A 461 3.77 7.61 9.52
C PRO A 461 2.35 7.07 9.37
N GLY A 462 1.72 7.31 8.22
CA GLY A 462 0.45 6.73 7.85
C GLY A 462 -0.73 7.45 8.50
N ASN A 463 -1.91 7.22 7.89
CA ASN A 463 -3.12 7.98 8.16
C ASN A 463 -4.06 7.34 9.22
N THR A 464 -3.63 6.28 9.88
CA THR A 464 -4.43 5.55 10.88
C THR A 464 -3.56 5.05 12.04
N PHE A 465 -4.17 4.71 13.18
CA PHE A 465 -3.45 4.11 14.31
C PHE A 465 -2.71 2.81 13.95
N GLY A 466 -3.30 1.98 13.10
CA GLY A 466 -2.68 0.72 12.65
C GLY A 466 -1.47 0.92 11.74
N THR A 467 -1.39 2.08 11.07
CA THR A 467 -0.28 2.43 10.18
C THR A 467 0.84 3.21 10.88
N ALA A 468 0.57 3.67 12.10
CA ALA A 468 1.44 4.54 12.90
C ALA A 468 2.90 4.06 12.95
N VAL A 469 3.84 4.99 12.85
CA VAL A 469 5.26 4.71 13.10
C VAL A 469 5.48 4.48 14.59
N ASP A 470 5.88 3.25 14.94
CA ASP A 470 6.27 2.90 16.31
C ASP A 470 7.68 3.40 16.61
N VAL A 471 7.79 4.37 17.51
CA VAL A 471 9.08 4.91 17.98
C VAL A 471 9.58 4.18 19.24
N GLY A 472 8.79 3.23 19.78
CA GLY A 472 9.14 2.42 20.93
C GLY A 472 9.13 3.18 22.25
N LEU A 473 10.03 2.79 23.16
CA LEU A 473 10.17 3.43 24.47
C LEU A 473 10.81 4.81 24.32
N LEU A 474 10.09 5.87 24.70
CA LEU A 474 10.63 7.22 24.72
C LEU A 474 11.50 7.37 25.99
N ASN A 475 12.82 7.39 25.81
CA ASN A 475 13.80 7.56 26.89
C ASN A 475 14.92 8.55 26.53
N THR A 476 14.86 9.11 25.33
CA THR A 476 15.79 10.07 24.76
C THR A 476 15.01 11.06 23.91
N LYS A 477 15.61 12.22 23.63
CA LYS A 477 15.01 13.18 22.70
C LYS A 477 15.01 12.58 21.29
N LEU A 478 13.84 12.53 20.66
CA LEU A 478 13.63 12.10 19.28
C LEU A 478 13.20 13.29 18.41
N SER A 479 13.55 13.25 17.13
CA SER A 479 13.18 14.28 16.15
C SER A 479 12.81 13.62 14.82
N PHE A 480 11.62 13.93 14.33
CA PHE A 480 11.09 13.43 13.07
C PHE A 480 10.82 14.58 12.12
N THR A 481 11.14 14.43 10.84
CA THR A 481 10.72 15.37 9.79
C THR A 481 9.88 14.61 8.79
N ASP A 482 8.69 15.13 8.54
CA ASP A 482 7.72 14.56 7.59
C ASP A 482 6.79 15.66 7.04
N PHE A 483 5.71 15.25 6.38
CA PHE A 483 4.77 16.14 5.70
C PHE A 483 3.31 15.77 6.00
N VAL A 484 2.46 16.77 6.18
CA VAL A 484 1.00 16.60 6.13
C VAL A 484 0.39 17.59 5.14
N GLY A 485 -0.60 17.16 4.37
CA GLY A 485 -1.30 18.00 3.43
C GLY A 485 -2.40 17.31 2.64
N SER A 486 -2.76 17.83 1.47
CA SER A 486 -3.95 17.39 0.70
C SER A 486 -3.94 15.90 0.34
N ALA A 487 -2.78 15.36 -0.03
CA ALA A 487 -2.59 13.95 -0.38
C ALA A 487 -2.12 13.07 0.79
N ASP A 488 -1.83 13.66 1.95
CA ASP A 488 -1.40 12.94 3.15
C ASP A 488 -1.93 13.65 4.41
N ARG A 489 -3.14 13.28 4.81
CA ARG A 489 -3.92 14.11 5.74
C ARG A 489 -3.43 14.02 7.16
N ASN A 490 -2.82 12.90 7.55
CA ASN A 490 -2.50 12.58 8.92
C ASN A 490 -1.24 11.74 8.99
N ASP A 491 -0.44 12.06 9.99
CA ASP A 491 0.70 11.27 10.40
C ASP A 491 0.51 10.79 11.83
N TYR A 492 0.50 9.47 12.01
CA TYR A 492 0.44 8.86 13.32
C TYR A 492 1.78 8.31 13.78
N TYR A 493 2.15 8.65 15.02
CA TYR A 493 3.29 8.08 15.72
C TYR A 493 2.80 7.37 16.98
N ARG A 494 3.45 6.28 17.36
CA ARG A 494 3.17 5.55 18.61
C ARG A 494 4.43 5.49 19.46
N PHE A 495 4.32 5.76 20.75
CA PHE A 495 5.40 5.57 21.72
C PHE A 495 4.89 4.99 23.03
N SER A 496 5.80 4.47 23.85
CA SER A 496 5.49 4.03 25.21
C SER A 496 6.34 4.77 26.24
N LEU A 497 5.79 4.90 27.45
CA LEU A 497 6.48 5.32 28.67
C LEU A 497 6.42 4.18 29.69
N ASP A 498 7.56 3.86 30.30
CA ASP A 498 7.68 2.84 31.35
C ASP A 498 7.37 3.39 32.75
N GLN A 499 7.39 4.71 32.90
CA GLN A 499 7.10 5.42 34.14
C GLN A 499 6.46 6.78 33.88
N THR A 500 5.87 7.35 34.93
CA THR A 500 5.37 8.72 34.89
C THR A 500 6.51 9.69 34.59
N SER A 501 6.38 10.49 33.53
CA SER A 501 7.46 11.35 33.01
C SER A 501 6.93 12.74 32.63
N ASN A 502 7.80 13.76 32.66
CA ASN A 502 7.46 15.07 32.09
C ASN A 502 7.69 15.03 30.58
N PHE A 503 6.60 15.00 29.83
CA PHE A 503 6.61 14.94 28.38
C PHE A 503 6.58 16.33 27.76
N ASN A 504 7.41 16.54 26.75
CA ASN A 504 7.45 17.73 25.93
C ASN A 504 7.41 17.32 24.46
N LEU A 505 6.48 17.93 23.72
CA LEU A 505 6.36 17.82 22.27
C LEU A 505 6.49 19.21 21.66
N SER A 506 7.23 19.32 20.57
CA SER A 506 7.22 20.51 19.71
C SER A 506 6.96 20.15 18.26
N LEU A 507 6.02 20.86 17.63
CA LEU A 507 5.75 20.84 16.20
C LEU A 507 6.25 22.14 15.57
N SER A 508 7.24 22.05 14.68
CA SER A 508 7.93 23.19 14.09
C SER A 508 8.22 22.96 12.60
N GLY A 509 8.94 23.88 11.93
CA GLY A 509 9.34 23.71 10.53
C GLY A 509 8.19 23.82 9.51
N LEU A 510 7.08 24.42 9.92
CA LEU A 510 5.84 24.49 9.16
C LEU A 510 5.89 25.57 8.07
N SER A 511 5.33 25.27 6.89
CA SER A 511 5.05 26.20 5.79
C SER A 511 3.57 26.55 5.66
N SER A 512 2.67 25.81 6.32
CA SER A 512 1.26 26.17 6.52
C SER A 512 0.79 25.79 7.94
N TYR A 513 -0.52 25.84 8.20
CA TYR A 513 -1.10 25.41 9.46
C TYR A 513 -1.08 23.89 9.60
N ALA A 514 -0.78 23.41 10.81
CA ALA A 514 -0.94 22.01 11.19
C ALA A 514 -1.31 21.91 12.68
N ASP A 515 -2.16 20.95 12.98
CA ASP A 515 -2.54 20.55 14.33
C ASP A 515 -1.70 19.36 14.81
N VAL A 516 -1.56 19.24 16.12
CA VAL A 516 -1.01 18.05 16.78
C VAL A 516 -1.86 17.62 17.96
N GLU A 517 -2.16 16.34 18.03
CA GLU A 517 -2.90 15.71 19.13
C GLU A 517 -2.02 14.69 19.84
N LEU A 518 -2.14 14.64 21.17
CA LEU A 518 -1.61 13.55 21.99
C LEU A 518 -2.78 12.74 22.54
N ILE A 519 -2.75 11.44 22.26
CA ILE A 519 -3.83 10.50 22.49
C ILE A 519 -3.30 9.36 23.37
N PHE A 520 -4.05 9.01 24.41
CA PHE A 520 -3.71 7.89 25.28
C PHE A 520 -4.60 6.70 24.91
N ASP A 521 -3.99 5.63 24.43
CA ASP A 521 -4.71 4.39 24.10
C ASP A 521 -5.06 3.68 25.41
N SER A 522 -6.26 3.99 25.91
CA SER A 522 -6.68 3.66 27.26
C SER A 522 -7.11 2.21 27.40
N ASN A 523 -7.56 1.61 26.30
CA ASN A 523 -8.06 0.25 26.22
C ASN A 523 -7.10 -0.71 25.51
N GLY A 524 -6.01 -0.20 24.93
CA GLY A 524 -4.97 -0.98 24.26
C GLY A 524 -5.43 -1.63 22.96
N ASN A 525 -6.49 -1.10 22.33
CA ASN A 525 -7.07 -1.67 21.12
C ASN A 525 -6.40 -1.15 19.82
N GLY A 526 -5.56 -0.11 19.90
CA GLY A 526 -4.92 0.50 18.74
C GLY A 526 -5.90 1.14 17.75
N ILE A 527 -7.03 1.66 18.23
CA ILE A 527 -8.06 2.38 17.47
C ILE A 527 -8.29 3.73 18.15
N TYR A 528 -8.51 4.79 17.38
CA TYR A 528 -8.91 6.07 17.95
C TYR A 528 -10.36 6.00 18.46
N ASP A 529 -10.56 5.95 19.77
CA ASP A 529 -11.88 6.17 20.34
C ASP A 529 -12.11 7.64 20.70
N THR A 530 -13.30 8.18 20.44
CA THR A 530 -13.64 9.60 20.66
C THR A 530 -13.42 10.10 22.10
N ASN A 531 -13.28 9.21 23.07
CA ASN A 531 -12.99 9.50 24.47
C ASN A 531 -11.49 9.47 24.83
N GLU A 532 -10.58 9.22 23.88
CA GLU A 532 -9.15 8.96 24.14
C GLU A 532 -8.21 10.13 23.91
N LYS A 533 -8.73 11.31 23.55
CA LYS A 533 -7.91 12.51 23.34
C LYS A 533 -7.58 13.23 24.65
N TRP A 534 -6.29 13.49 24.89
CA TRP A 534 -5.81 14.09 26.14
C TRP A 534 -5.27 15.51 25.97
N TYR A 535 -4.60 15.82 24.86
CA TYR A 535 -4.07 17.16 24.58
C TYR A 535 -4.09 17.49 23.09
N GLN A 536 -4.21 18.78 22.77
CA GLN A 536 -4.09 19.32 21.40
C GLN A 536 -3.29 20.62 21.41
N SER A 537 -2.55 20.87 20.35
CA SER A 537 -1.93 22.15 20.01
C SER A 537 -1.98 22.37 18.51
N ASP A 538 -1.68 23.57 18.05
CA ASP A 538 -1.57 23.91 16.64
C ASP A 538 -0.32 24.77 16.39
N GLY A 539 0.25 24.62 15.21
CA GLY A 539 1.40 25.37 14.71
C GLY A 539 1.12 26.00 13.34
N ASN A 540 1.98 26.95 12.98
CA ASN A 540 1.98 27.63 11.69
C ASN A 540 3.40 28.19 11.39
N PRO A 541 3.63 28.86 10.24
CA PRO A 541 4.97 29.32 9.85
C PRO A 541 5.65 30.30 10.83
N TRP A 542 4.89 30.91 11.74
CA TRP A 542 5.39 31.91 12.68
C TRP A 542 5.37 31.44 14.14
N ARG A 543 4.78 30.27 14.42
CA ARG A 543 4.60 29.75 15.77
C ARG A 543 4.60 28.23 15.81
N ASN A 544 5.44 27.67 16.67
CA ASN A 544 5.47 26.23 16.92
C ASN A 544 4.22 25.78 17.69
N GLY A 545 3.72 24.60 17.36
CA GLY A 545 2.83 23.85 18.25
C GLY A 545 3.64 23.24 19.40
N ALA A 546 3.04 23.13 20.59
CA ALA A 546 3.71 22.52 21.73
C ALA A 546 2.72 21.90 22.72
N ILE A 547 3.07 20.71 23.23
CA ILE A 547 2.34 20.03 24.31
C ILE A 547 3.36 19.73 25.41
N ASN A 548 3.13 20.27 26.60
CA ASN A 548 3.95 20.00 27.79
C ASN A 548 3.03 19.48 28.89
N SER A 549 3.24 18.24 29.32
CA SER A 549 2.39 17.60 30.33
C SER A 549 3.14 16.51 31.09
N THR A 550 2.65 16.18 32.28
CA THR A 550 3.07 14.97 33.00
C THR A 550 2.20 13.80 32.55
N LEU A 551 2.81 12.81 31.93
CA LEU A 551 2.14 11.61 31.44
C LEU A 551 2.44 10.42 32.35
N GLY A 552 1.48 9.52 32.51
CA GLY A 552 1.68 8.25 33.21
C GLY A 552 2.47 7.24 32.36
N HIS A 553 2.71 6.06 32.92
CA HIS A 553 3.20 4.93 32.11
C HIS A 553 2.08 4.46 31.15
N GLY A 554 2.46 3.95 29.98
CA GLY A 554 1.51 3.41 29.00
C GLY A 554 1.88 3.74 27.56
N THR A 555 0.96 3.47 26.64
CA THR A 555 1.13 3.69 25.21
C THR A 555 0.36 4.93 24.77
N TYR A 556 1.03 5.78 24.00
CA TYR A 556 0.51 7.04 23.53
C TYR A 556 0.67 7.11 22.01
N PHE A 557 -0.29 7.80 21.39
CA PHE A 557 -0.25 8.14 19.98
C PHE A 557 -0.16 9.64 19.81
N ILE A 558 0.58 10.07 18.79
CA ILE A 558 0.61 11.44 18.32
C ILE A 558 0.02 11.46 16.93
N ARG A 559 -0.89 12.39 16.69
CA ARG A 559 -1.39 12.68 15.34
C ARG A 559 -0.97 14.07 14.95
N VAL A 560 -0.22 14.20 13.87
CA VAL A 560 -0.01 15.48 13.17
C VAL A 560 -0.98 15.50 11.99
N TYR A 561 -1.70 16.58 11.77
CA TYR A 561 -2.65 16.67 10.66
C TYR A 561 -2.93 18.12 10.27
N THR A 562 -3.46 18.35 9.07
CA THR A 562 -3.98 19.66 8.66
C THR A 562 -5.49 19.68 8.77
N ALA A 563 -6.09 20.75 9.33
CA ALA A 563 -7.55 20.88 9.39
C ALA A 563 -8.15 21.28 8.02
N ASP A 564 -7.48 22.15 7.26
CA ASP A 564 -7.90 22.56 5.93
C ASP A 564 -7.48 21.52 4.88
N LEU A 565 -8.34 21.23 3.90
CA LEU A 565 -8.08 20.26 2.84
C LEU A 565 -6.98 20.71 1.86
N LEU A 566 -6.71 22.02 1.80
CA LEU A 566 -5.75 22.62 0.87
C LEU A 566 -4.38 22.91 1.50
N ASP A 567 -4.29 22.87 2.83
CA ASP A 567 -3.03 23.07 3.52
C ASP A 567 -2.04 21.95 3.17
N ASN A 568 -0.79 22.34 2.93
CA ASN A 568 0.32 21.44 2.66
C ASN A 568 1.54 21.98 3.40
N THR A 569 2.12 21.16 4.29
CA THR A 569 3.22 21.61 5.13
C THR A 569 4.16 20.47 5.51
N ASN A 570 5.46 20.72 5.36
CA ASN A 570 6.46 19.95 6.09
C ASN A 570 6.36 20.26 7.57
N TYR A 571 6.84 19.37 8.43
CA TYR A 571 7.00 19.65 9.84
C TYR A 571 8.24 18.95 10.40
N THR A 572 8.67 19.42 11.56
CA THR A 572 9.60 18.73 12.45
C THR A 572 8.92 18.51 13.79
N LEU A 573 8.76 17.24 14.17
CA LEU A 573 8.17 16.77 15.42
C LEU A 573 9.29 16.34 16.37
N GLU A 574 9.48 17.10 17.45
CA GLU A 574 10.43 16.76 18.50
C GLU A 574 9.70 16.21 19.73
N LEU A 575 10.15 15.07 20.24
CA LEU A 575 9.61 14.42 21.44
C LEU A 575 10.71 14.29 22.50
N ALA A 576 10.41 14.62 23.74
CA ALA A 576 11.31 14.42 24.86
C ALA A 576 10.54 14.07 26.13
N ASN A 577 11.12 13.20 26.95
CA ASN A 577 10.70 13.00 28.33
C ASN A 577 11.87 13.21 29.29
N GLY A 578 11.57 13.74 30.48
CA GLY A 578 12.55 14.02 31.53
C GLY A 578 12.02 13.77 32.93
#